data_AF-A0AAV0WXM5-F1
#
_entry.id   AF-A0AAV0WXM5-F1
#
_cell.length_a   1.000
_cell.length_b   1.000
_cell.length_c   1.000
_cell.angle_alpha   90.00
_cell.angle_beta   90.00
_cell.angle_gamma   90.00
#
_symmetry.space_group_name_H-M   'P 1'
#
loop_
_entity.id
_entity.type
_entity.pdbx_description
1 polymer ?
#
loop_
_entity_poly.entity_id
_entity_poly.type
_entity_poly.pdbx_seq_one_letter_code
_entity_poly.pdbx_strand_id
1 'polypeptide(L)'
;MAKQNARIYGVLEKIEFVVGDFFKLPNQIKGDVIVTSPPWGGPEYNKMDVIGPLDLCVDKILEVGKTIAPKILLHLPKNLDKNECWKMCNGVVAGLRKIENVFMDRYLNSTLLYVRSNNVSYKSKSIVKK
;
A
#
# COMPACT_ATOMS: atom_id res chain seq x y z
N MET A 1 -7.44 -4.14 19.23
CA MET A 1 -6.49 -3.01 19.42
C MET A 1 -6.82 -1.80 18.55
N ALA A 2 -6.88 -1.92 17.21
CA ALA A 2 -7.11 -0.78 16.31
C ALA A 2 -8.36 0.09 16.65
N LYS A 3 -9.52 -0.55 16.92
CA LYS A 3 -10.75 0.16 17.37
C LYS A 3 -10.53 0.96 18.67
N GLN A 4 -9.77 0.42 19.61
CA GLN A 4 -9.47 1.11 20.87
C GLN A 4 -8.57 2.32 20.64
N ASN A 5 -7.54 2.18 19.79
CA ASN A 5 -6.67 3.30 19.44
C ASN A 5 -7.48 4.42 18.75
N ALA A 6 -8.34 4.07 17.79
CA ALA A 6 -9.20 5.04 17.11
C ALA A 6 -10.15 5.78 18.07
N ARG A 7 -10.65 5.10 19.11
CA ARG A 7 -11.43 5.72 20.19
C ARG A 7 -10.61 6.73 20.99
N ILE A 8 -9.39 6.34 21.42
CA ILE A 8 -8.48 7.23 22.16
C ILE A 8 -8.14 8.48 21.34
N TYR A 9 -7.93 8.34 20.03
CA TYR A 9 -7.63 9.46 19.13
C TYR A 9 -8.88 10.22 18.64
N GLY A 10 -10.10 9.87 19.08
CA GLY A 10 -11.33 10.60 18.73
C GLY A 10 -11.76 10.49 17.25
N VAL A 11 -11.32 9.43 16.55
CA VAL A 11 -11.61 9.22 15.11
C VAL A 11 -12.39 7.93 14.83
N LEU A 12 -12.93 7.27 15.86
CA LEU A 12 -13.63 5.99 15.75
C LEU A 12 -14.76 6.04 14.69
N GLU A 13 -15.58 7.09 14.71
CA GLU A 13 -16.71 7.27 13.80
C GLU A 13 -16.32 7.55 12.34
N LYS A 14 -15.02 7.73 12.06
CA LYS A 14 -14.48 7.98 10.70
C LYS A 14 -13.93 6.71 10.05
N ILE A 15 -13.94 5.56 10.75
CA ILE A 15 -13.27 4.34 10.30
C ILE A 15 -14.24 3.16 10.36
N GLU A 16 -14.46 2.52 9.21
CA GLU A 16 -15.09 1.20 9.14
C GLU A 16 -14.02 0.12 9.31
N PHE A 17 -14.20 -0.78 10.27
CA PHE A 17 -13.24 -1.86 10.56
C PHE A 17 -13.73 -3.19 10.01
N VAL A 18 -12.98 -3.74 9.07
CA VAL A 18 -13.21 -5.07 8.50
C VAL A 18 -12.06 -6.00 8.93
N VAL A 19 -12.39 -7.14 9.52
CA VAL A 19 -11.43 -8.22 9.80
C VAL A 19 -11.51 -9.22 8.66
N GLY A 20 -10.42 -9.38 7.91
CA GLY A 20 -10.39 -10.29 6.77
C GLY A 20 -9.05 -10.31 6.06
N ASP A 21 -8.97 -11.17 5.04
CA ASP A 21 -7.82 -11.29 4.16
C ASP A 21 -7.99 -10.33 2.97
N PHE A 22 -7.11 -9.34 2.87
CA PHE A 22 -7.13 -8.33 1.79
C PHE A 22 -7.23 -8.95 0.39
N PHE A 23 -6.55 -10.07 0.15
CA PHE A 23 -6.55 -10.74 -1.15
C PHE A 23 -7.92 -11.34 -1.53
N LYS A 24 -8.83 -11.49 -0.56
CA LYS A 24 -10.20 -12.02 -0.74
C LYS A 24 -11.28 -10.93 -0.71
N LEU A 25 -10.91 -9.66 -0.51
CA LEU A 25 -11.84 -8.53 -0.42
C LEU A 25 -12.11 -7.69 -1.69
N PRO A 26 -11.53 -7.91 -2.90
CA PRO A 26 -11.62 -6.93 -3.98
C PRO A 26 -13.03 -6.59 -4.49
N ASN A 27 -13.99 -7.48 -4.27
CA ASN A 27 -15.40 -7.29 -4.64
C ASN A 27 -16.25 -6.65 -3.53
N GLN A 28 -15.70 -6.50 -2.33
CA GLN A 28 -16.42 -5.98 -1.15
C GLN A 28 -16.06 -4.53 -0.84
N ILE A 29 -14.86 -4.09 -1.24
CA ILE A 29 -14.35 -2.74 -0.92
C ILE A 29 -13.95 -1.98 -2.18
N LYS A 30 -14.17 -0.66 -2.15
CA LYS A 30 -13.79 0.31 -3.17
C LYS A 30 -13.33 1.60 -2.47
N GLY A 31 -12.36 2.29 -3.04
CA GLY A 31 -11.87 3.57 -2.54
C GLY A 31 -10.97 4.28 -3.54
N ASP A 32 -10.64 5.53 -3.25
CA ASP A 32 -9.79 6.35 -4.13
C ASP A 32 -8.31 6.01 -4.00
N VAL A 33 -7.90 5.52 -2.83
CA VAL A 33 -6.51 5.24 -2.47
C VAL A 33 -6.44 4.00 -1.58
N ILE A 34 -5.45 3.14 -1.83
CA ILE A 34 -4.98 2.14 -0.87
C ILE A 34 -3.70 2.65 -0.22
N VAL A 35 -3.63 2.57 1.10
CA VAL A 35 -2.39 2.69 1.86
C VAL A 35 -2.21 1.39 2.64
N THR A 36 -1.09 0.69 2.43
CA THR A 36 -0.84 -0.57 3.11
C THR A 36 0.63 -0.78 3.44
N SER A 37 0.86 -1.50 4.54
CA SER A 37 2.17 -1.97 4.98
C SER A 37 2.08 -3.49 5.07
N PRO A 38 2.49 -4.26 4.03
CA PRO A 38 2.49 -5.72 4.14
C PRO A 38 3.40 -6.17 5.30
N PRO A 39 3.22 -7.39 5.81
CA PRO A 39 4.15 -7.93 6.80
C PRO A 39 5.57 -7.96 6.25
N TRP A 40 6.54 -7.49 7.03
CA TRP A 40 7.95 -7.45 6.63
C TRP A 40 8.78 -8.62 7.18
N GLY A 41 8.15 -9.55 7.90
CA GLY A 41 8.86 -10.61 8.64
C GLY A 41 9.26 -10.21 10.07
N GLY A 42 8.71 -9.11 10.62
CA GLY A 42 9.04 -8.64 11.97
C GLY A 42 10.46 -8.09 12.07
N PRO A 43 10.99 -7.79 13.28
CA PRO A 43 12.29 -7.12 13.46
C PRO A 43 13.48 -7.77 12.73
N GLU A 44 13.36 -9.07 12.47
CA GLU A 44 14.31 -9.91 11.73
C GLU A 44 14.57 -9.43 10.31
N TYR A 45 13.68 -8.63 9.70
CA TYR A 45 13.92 -8.04 8.38
C TYR A 45 15.23 -7.24 8.33
N ASN A 46 15.68 -6.69 9.47
CA ASN A 46 16.93 -5.92 9.56
C ASN A 46 18.19 -6.78 9.40
N LYS A 47 18.09 -8.10 9.51
CA LYS A 47 19.22 -9.03 9.32
C LYS A 47 19.45 -9.36 7.84
N MET A 48 18.48 -9.07 6.98
CA MET A 48 18.61 -9.26 5.54
C MET A 48 19.29 -8.03 4.93
N ASP A 49 20.28 -8.23 4.07
CA ASP A 49 20.94 -7.13 3.37
C ASP A 49 19.99 -6.48 2.35
N VAL A 50 19.23 -7.32 1.65
CA VAL A 50 18.28 -6.93 0.60
C VAL A 50 17.02 -7.80 0.70
N ILE A 51 15.85 -7.19 0.51
CA ILE A 51 14.55 -7.87 0.44
C ILE A 51 13.91 -7.61 -0.91
N GLY A 52 13.51 -8.66 -1.62
CA GLY A 52 12.82 -8.54 -2.90
C GLY A 52 11.34 -8.16 -2.73
N PRO A 53 10.73 -7.42 -3.67
CA PRO A 53 9.30 -7.14 -3.67
C PRO A 53 8.41 -8.40 -3.69
N LEU A 54 8.87 -9.51 -4.26
CA LEU A 54 8.11 -10.77 -4.26
C LEU A 54 8.02 -11.39 -2.87
N ASP A 55 9.07 -11.28 -2.06
CA ASP A 55 9.08 -11.74 -0.65
C ASP A 55 8.01 -11.00 0.19
N LEU A 56 7.65 -9.79 -0.25
CA LEU A 56 6.65 -8.93 0.40
C LEU A 56 5.28 -8.99 -0.30
N CYS A 57 5.09 -9.89 -1.28
CA CYS A 57 3.87 -10.04 -2.08
C CYS A 57 3.43 -8.74 -2.79
N VAL A 58 4.36 -7.86 -3.15
CA VAL A 58 4.05 -6.57 -3.80
C VAL A 58 3.31 -6.79 -5.12
N ASP A 59 3.66 -7.82 -5.87
CA ASP A 59 2.99 -8.24 -7.11
C ASP A 59 1.49 -8.50 -6.90
N LYS A 60 1.15 -9.35 -5.92
CA LYS A 60 -0.24 -9.71 -5.59
C LYS A 60 -1.01 -8.51 -5.04
N ILE A 61 -0.36 -7.68 -4.22
CA ILE A 61 -0.99 -6.47 -3.68
C ILE A 61 -1.31 -5.50 -4.80
N LEU A 62 -0.41 -5.33 -5.77
CA LEU A 62 -0.64 -4.48 -6.93
C LEU A 62 -1.69 -5.07 -7.88
N GLU A 63 -1.76 -6.40 -8.04
CA GLU A 63 -2.79 -7.07 -8.83
C GLU A 63 -4.19 -6.83 -8.24
N VAL A 64 -4.39 -7.22 -6.97
CA VAL A 64 -5.67 -7.06 -6.27
C VAL A 64 -6.01 -5.59 -6.07
N GLY A 65 -5.04 -4.78 -5.62
CA GLY A 65 -5.26 -3.39 -5.26
C GLY A 65 -5.75 -2.51 -6.40
N LYS A 66 -5.33 -2.77 -7.64
CA LYS A 66 -5.81 -2.02 -8.82
C LYS A 66 -7.29 -2.21 -9.09
N THR A 67 -7.86 -3.34 -8.67
CA THR A 67 -9.30 -3.58 -8.79
C THR A 67 -10.08 -2.79 -7.73
N ILE A 68 -9.44 -2.42 -6.63
CA ILE A 68 -10.03 -1.73 -5.48
C ILE A 68 -9.87 -0.22 -5.57
N ALA A 69 -8.71 0.29 -6.00
CA ALA A 69 -8.42 1.72 -6.08
C ALA A 69 -7.41 2.06 -7.19
N PRO A 70 -7.48 3.27 -7.80
CA PRO A 70 -6.55 3.67 -8.85
C PRO A 70 -5.15 4.06 -8.34
N LYS A 71 -5.02 4.38 -7.04
CA LYS A 71 -3.77 4.83 -6.40
C LYS A 71 -3.43 3.90 -5.25
N ILE A 72 -2.19 3.45 -5.19
CA ILE A 72 -1.69 2.53 -4.16
C ILE A 72 -0.40 3.11 -3.60
N LEU A 73 -0.33 3.25 -2.28
CA LEU A 73 0.86 3.59 -1.52
C LEU A 73 1.26 2.40 -0.66
N LEU A 74 2.45 1.88 -0.91
CA LEU A 74 3.04 0.77 -0.16
C LEU A 74 4.14 1.32 0.74
N HIS A 75 4.04 1.01 2.03
CA HIS A 75 5.10 1.26 3.00
C HIS A 75 5.90 -0.03 3.21
N LEU A 76 7.18 0.03 2.84
CA LEU A 76 8.06 -1.12 2.64
C LEU A 76 9.37 -0.94 3.43
N PRO A 77 10.14 -2.02 3.68
CA PRO A 77 11.39 -1.96 4.41
C PRO A 77 12.44 -1.02 3.77
N LYS A 78 13.38 -0.54 4.58
CA LYS A 78 14.53 0.27 4.14
C LYS A 78 15.50 -0.46 3.22
N ASN A 79 15.62 -1.77 3.38
CA ASN A 79 16.50 -2.68 2.63
C ASN A 79 15.79 -3.33 1.42
N LEU A 80 14.69 -2.74 0.95
CA LEU A 80 14.00 -3.16 -0.27
C LEU A 80 14.92 -3.05 -1.49
N ASP A 81 14.91 -4.07 -2.36
CA ASP A 81 15.48 -3.96 -3.70
C ASP A 81 14.62 -3.03 -4.58
N LYS A 82 15.03 -1.76 -4.61
CA LYS A 82 14.34 -0.72 -5.39
C LYS A 82 14.43 -0.98 -6.90
N ASN A 83 15.49 -1.62 -7.37
CA ASN A 83 15.66 -1.92 -8.80
C ASN A 83 14.67 -3.00 -9.23
N GLU A 84 14.49 -4.03 -8.41
CA GLU A 84 13.47 -5.06 -8.66
C GLU A 84 12.06 -4.48 -8.57
N CYS A 85 11.78 -3.59 -7.61
CA CYS A 85 10.50 -2.87 -7.56
C CYS A 85 10.22 -2.08 -8.84
N TRP A 86 11.23 -1.37 -9.36
CA TRP A 86 11.11 -0.65 -10.63
C TRP A 86 10.81 -1.60 -11.79
N LYS A 87 11.50 -2.73 -11.88
CA LYS A 87 11.25 -3.74 -12.92
C LYS A 87 9.84 -4.33 -12.83
N MET A 88 9.41 -4.72 -11.63
CA MET A 88 8.06 -5.25 -11.39
C MET A 88 6.98 -4.24 -11.80
N CYS A 89 7.18 -2.97 -11.48
CA CYS A 89 6.25 -1.90 -11.83
C CYS A 89 6.26 -1.56 -13.34
N ASN A 90 7.23 -2.00 -14.15
CA ASN A 90 7.20 -1.85 -15.62
C ASN A 90 6.14 -2.75 -16.26
N GLY A 91 5.93 -3.95 -15.71
CA GLY A 91 4.91 -4.90 -16.21
C GLY A 91 3.49 -4.50 -15.83
N VAL A 92 3.36 -3.53 -14.92
CA VAL A 92 2.09 -2.91 -14.55
C VAL A 92 1.88 -1.70 -15.45
N VAL A 93 0.73 -1.60 -16.12
CA VAL A 93 0.30 -0.36 -16.82
C VAL A 93 0.02 0.75 -15.80
N ALA A 94 1.09 1.28 -15.21
CA ALA A 94 1.10 2.36 -14.24
C ALA A 94 1.43 3.66 -14.97
N GLY A 95 0.49 4.61 -14.97
CA GLY A 95 0.77 5.95 -15.51
C GLY A 95 1.58 6.84 -14.59
N LEU A 96 1.84 6.41 -13.34
CA LEU A 96 2.82 7.03 -12.47
C LEU A 96 3.35 6.02 -11.45
N ARG A 97 4.63 6.10 -11.15
CA ARG A 97 5.28 5.38 -10.06
C ARG A 97 6.37 6.24 -9.44
N LYS A 98 6.50 6.17 -8.12
CA LYS A 98 7.49 6.94 -7.36
C LYS A 98 7.98 6.10 -6.19
N ILE A 99 9.29 6.17 -5.94
CA ILE A 99 9.90 5.59 -4.73
C ILE A 99 10.46 6.74 -3.91
N GLU A 100 10.14 6.77 -2.61
CA GLU A 100 10.65 7.75 -1.66
C GLU A 100 11.24 7.06 -0.43
N ASN A 101 12.32 7.61 0.09
CA ASN A 101 12.91 7.14 1.34
C ASN A 101 12.31 7.93 2.50
N VAL A 102 11.96 7.23 3.58
CA VAL A 102 11.50 7.84 4.83
C VAL A 102 12.65 7.83 5.82
N PHE A 103 12.97 9.00 6.38
CA PHE A 103 14.01 9.15 7.39
C PHE A 103 13.38 9.55 8.73
N MET A 104 13.88 8.96 9.81
CA MET A 104 13.59 9.39 11.19
C MET A 104 14.90 9.68 11.88
N ASP A 105 15.04 10.87 12.47
CA ASP A 105 16.28 11.32 13.12
C ASP A 105 17.55 11.16 12.25
N ARG A 106 17.40 11.40 10.93
CA ARG A 106 18.41 11.23 9.88
C ARG A 106 18.75 9.78 9.51
N TYR A 107 18.16 8.79 10.17
CA TYR A 107 18.32 7.38 9.82
C TYR A 107 17.27 6.93 8.81
N LEU A 108 17.69 6.19 7.79
CA LEU A 108 16.77 5.57 6.85
C LEU A 108 15.89 4.56 7.60
N ASN A 109 14.60 4.84 7.66
CA ASN A 109 13.63 4.03 8.39
C ASN A 109 12.93 3.04 7.45
N SER A 110 12.41 3.54 6.33
CA SER A 110 11.58 2.76 5.41
C SER A 110 11.57 3.36 4.00
N THR A 111 10.86 2.69 3.10
CA THR A 111 10.66 3.11 1.70
C THR A 111 9.17 3.20 1.41
N LEU A 112 8.74 4.25 0.72
CA LEU A 112 7.39 4.37 0.15
C LEU A 112 7.44 4.08 -1.35
N LEU A 113 6.60 3.17 -1.82
CA LEU A 113 6.35 2.93 -3.23
C LEU A 113 4.93 3.40 -3.57
N TYR A 114 4.84 4.46 -4.35
CA TYR A 114 3.58 4.96 -4.90
C TYR A 114 3.38 4.44 -6.31
N VAL A 115 2.20 3.90 -6.61
CA VAL A 115 1.79 3.40 -7.92
C VAL A 115 0.40 3.93 -8.27
N ARG A 116 0.26 4.51 -9.47
CA ARG A 116 -1.03 4.91 -10.04
C ARG A 116 -1.31 4.10 -11.29
N SER A 117 -2.40 3.34 -11.28
CA SER A 117 -2.87 2.63 -12.47
C SER A 117 -3.64 3.57 -13.39
N ASN A 118 -3.50 3.38 -14.70
CA ASN A 118 -4.26 4.11 -15.72
C ASN A 118 -5.62 3.47 -16.04
N ASN A 119 -6.02 2.39 -15.36
CA ASN A 119 -7.28 1.72 -15.67
C ASN A 119 -8.48 2.65 -15.42
N VAL A 120 -9.11 3.04 -16.54
CA VAL A 120 -10.23 4.00 -16.67
C VAL A 120 -11.56 3.42 -16.13
N SER A 121 -11.56 2.26 -15.46
CA SER A 121 -12.79 1.67 -14.91
C SER A 121 -13.29 2.37 -13.64
N TYR A 122 -12.47 3.23 -13.02
CA TYR A 122 -12.88 4.04 -11.88
C TYR A 122 -13.67 5.29 -12.33
N LYS A 123 -14.99 5.15 -12.51
CA LYS A 123 -15.89 6.30 -12.50
C LYS A 123 -16.00 6.79 -11.06
N SER A 124 -15.23 7.83 -10.72
CA SER A 124 -15.47 8.66 -9.52
C SER A 124 -16.96 8.94 -9.42
N LYS A 125 -17.63 8.46 -8.36
CA LYS A 125 -18.98 8.95 -8.04
C LYS A 125 -18.82 10.42 -7.69
N SER A 126 -19.23 11.29 -8.61
CA SER A 126 -19.37 12.72 -8.35
C SER A 126 -20.20 12.89 -7.08
N ILE A 127 -19.60 13.43 -6.03
CA ILE A 127 -20.33 13.84 -4.83
C ILE A 127 -21.20 15.01 -5.29
N VAL A 128 -22.47 14.72 -5.56
CA VAL A 128 -23.50 15.75 -5.68
C VAL A 128 -23.62 16.35 -4.30
N LYS A 129 -23.03 17.53 -4.10
CA LYS A 129 -23.35 18.38 -2.96
C LYS A 129 -24.84 18.72 -3.06
N LYS A 130 -25.63 18.23 -2.11
CA LYS A 130 -26.93 18.83 -1.78
C LYS A 130 -26.69 20.07 -0.94
#